data_AF-A0A9R1LRW5-F1
#
_entry.id   AF-A0A9R1LRW5-F1
#
_cell.length_a   1.000
_cell.length_b   1.000
_cell.length_c   1.000
_cell.angle_alpha   90.00
_cell.angle_beta   90.00
_cell.angle_gamma   90.00
#
_symmetry.space_group_name_H-M   'P 1'
#
loop_
_entity.id
_entity.type
_entity.pdbx_description
1 polymer ?
#
loop_
_entity_poly.entity_id
_entity_poly.type
_entity_poly.pdbx_seq_one_letter_code
_entity_poly.pdbx_strand_id
1 'polypeptide(L)'
;DVSYNPLLNGNLPNNPPDRKWSINYIGTSIDASRTINSENLTLLNCLHMKECNKFNTKPITSFAVNCGGKQRISSDPLPITFDDDTSILGAAGFHVNTDRQWIVSHVGSDPFTNSSGPGTISTTQVILGTDMPDLYETARTSTSALSYYAVGLLNGKYTVQLFFAEILIDSQLNNGTGRRLFNIDIQDQNIKRDFDITKEAGGFGRPTNITREVTVDNSVLKIHLYWSGRGTCCIPYEGAYGPLVSAIRVFRPEKPNNSPPPARPVSAPSNDDKRRGVVAGIAALCIAGAVISSSVVYLWWKWVAM
;
A
#
# COMPACT_ATOMS: atom_id res chain seq x y z
N ASP A 1 -26.76 2.59 0.34
CA ASP A 1 -25.55 3.39 0.55
C ASP A 1 -25.87 4.84 0.21
N VAL A 2 -25.34 5.79 0.98
CA VAL A 2 -25.44 7.23 0.67
C VAL A 2 -24.08 7.92 0.79
N SER A 3 -23.00 7.15 0.96
CA SER A 3 -21.65 7.66 1.17
C SER A 3 -21.12 8.43 -0.04
N TYR A 4 -20.01 9.15 0.15
CA TYR A 4 -19.34 9.95 -0.88
C TYR A 4 -20.22 11.02 -1.54
N ASN A 5 -21.26 11.50 -0.84
CA ASN A 5 -22.18 12.51 -1.35
C ASN A 5 -22.21 13.75 -0.44
N PRO A 6 -21.30 14.73 -0.65
CA PRO A 6 -21.16 15.88 0.26
C PRO A 6 -22.39 16.79 0.28
N LEU A 7 -23.22 16.74 -0.78
CA LEU A 7 -24.45 17.53 -0.89
C LEU A 7 -25.59 16.98 -0.03
N LEU A 8 -25.50 15.71 0.38
CA LEU A 8 -26.52 15.08 1.20
C LEU A 8 -26.38 15.54 2.66
N ASN A 9 -27.43 16.14 3.20
CA ASN A 9 -27.48 16.68 4.56
C ASN A 9 -28.78 16.26 5.27
N GLY A 10 -28.85 16.54 6.58
CA GLY A 10 -30.03 16.22 7.40
C GLY A 10 -29.66 15.33 8.59
N ASN A 11 -30.65 14.63 9.14
CA ASN A 11 -30.46 13.75 10.29
C ASN A 11 -30.66 12.29 9.86
N LEU A 12 -29.83 11.39 10.37
CA LEU A 12 -30.06 9.96 10.17
C LEU A 12 -31.39 9.56 10.84
N PRO A 13 -32.30 8.85 10.16
CA PRO A 13 -33.53 8.39 10.79
C PRO A 13 -33.21 7.45 11.97
N ASN A 14 -34.02 7.50 13.03
CA ASN A 14 -33.94 6.52 14.10
C ASN A 14 -34.29 5.14 13.53
N ASN A 15 -33.41 4.15 13.72
CA ASN A 15 -33.71 2.78 13.29
C ASN A 15 -34.97 2.30 14.04
N PRO A 16 -35.97 1.72 13.34
CA PRO A 16 -37.04 0.99 14.00
C PRO A 16 -36.42 -0.12 14.87
N PRO A 17 -36.94 -0.39 16.08
CA PRO A 17 -36.39 -1.44 16.95
C PRO A 17 -36.31 -2.81 16.26
N ASP A 18 -37.17 -3.06 15.27
CA ASP A 18 -37.29 -4.34 14.55
C ASP A 18 -36.45 -4.41 13.26
N ARG A 19 -35.77 -3.32 12.85
CA ARG A 19 -34.94 -3.29 11.63
C ARG A 19 -33.59 -2.62 11.89
N LYS A 20 -32.54 -3.44 11.93
CA LYS A 20 -31.15 -2.98 12.00
C LYS A 20 -30.61 -2.74 10.58
N TRP A 21 -30.91 -1.59 10.00
CA TRP A 21 -30.25 -1.17 8.76
C TRP A 21 -28.89 -0.56 9.07
N SER A 22 -27.84 -1.01 8.38
CA SER A 22 -26.53 -0.37 8.34
C SER A 22 -26.49 0.58 7.15
N ILE A 23 -26.44 1.89 7.40
CA ILE A 23 -26.29 2.91 6.37
C ILE A 23 -24.84 3.39 6.39
N ASN A 24 -24.17 3.29 5.24
CA ASN A 24 -22.91 3.98 5.04
C ASN A 24 -23.20 5.41 4.56
N TYR A 25 -22.78 6.39 5.37
CA TYR A 25 -22.98 7.82 5.13
C TYR A 25 -21.65 8.59 5.18
N ILE A 26 -20.51 7.90 5.16
CA ILE A 26 -19.18 8.51 5.18
C ILE A 26 -19.00 9.45 3.98
N GLY A 27 -18.54 10.68 4.20
CA GLY A 27 -18.41 11.69 3.14
C GLY A 27 -19.71 12.41 2.76
N THR A 28 -20.75 12.32 3.60
CA THR A 28 -21.95 13.17 3.53
C THR A 28 -21.86 14.31 4.54
N SER A 29 -22.92 15.12 4.66
CA SER A 29 -23.11 16.10 5.76
C SER A 29 -24.24 15.67 6.71
N ILE A 30 -24.57 14.38 6.78
CA ILE A 30 -25.64 13.85 7.63
C ILE A 30 -25.21 13.87 9.10
N ASP A 31 -26.05 14.43 9.96
CA ASP A 31 -25.92 14.31 11.40
C ASP A 31 -26.42 12.93 11.87
N ALA A 32 -25.49 12.11 12.35
CA ALA A 32 -25.79 10.81 12.92
C ALA A 32 -25.61 10.79 14.45
N SER A 33 -25.61 11.96 15.09
CA SER A 33 -25.46 12.15 16.55
C SER A 33 -26.43 11.33 17.41
N ARG A 34 -27.59 10.99 16.84
CA ARG A 34 -28.71 10.34 17.55
C ARG A 34 -28.70 8.81 17.45
N THR A 35 -27.86 8.23 16.58
CA THR A 35 -27.99 6.82 16.19
C THR A 35 -26.72 6.02 16.44
N ILE A 36 -25.62 6.68 16.83
CA ILE A 36 -24.32 6.04 16.97
C ILE A 36 -23.75 6.32 18.36
N ASN A 37 -22.94 5.40 18.88
CA ASN A 37 -22.16 5.64 20.08
C ASN A 37 -21.29 6.90 19.94
N SER A 38 -20.96 7.51 21.07
CA SER A 38 -20.19 8.76 21.16
C SER A 38 -18.85 8.72 20.41
N GLU A 39 -18.25 7.53 20.29
CA GLU A 39 -16.94 7.31 19.68
C GLU A 39 -16.92 7.52 18.16
N ASN A 40 -17.94 7.04 17.45
CA ASN A 40 -18.09 7.28 16.01
C ASN A 40 -18.54 8.72 15.70
N LEU A 41 -19.30 9.34 16.61
CA LEU A 41 -19.70 10.76 16.50
C LEU A 41 -18.51 11.70 16.37
N THR A 42 -17.49 11.50 17.21
CA THR A 42 -16.28 12.32 17.24
C THR A 42 -15.57 12.34 15.88
N LEU A 43 -15.59 11.20 15.19
CA LEU A 43 -14.90 11.06 13.92
C LEU A 43 -15.73 11.58 12.74
N LEU A 44 -17.05 11.37 12.74
CA LEU A 44 -17.94 12.04 11.80
C LEU A 44 -17.82 13.56 11.95
N ASN A 45 -17.74 14.04 13.19
CA ASN A 45 -17.48 15.44 13.46
C ASN A 45 -16.14 15.88 12.85
N CYS A 46 -15.09 15.06 12.88
CA CYS A 46 -13.86 15.37 12.18
C CYS A 46 -14.03 15.43 10.65
N LEU A 47 -14.65 14.41 10.03
CA LEU A 47 -14.93 14.43 8.60
C LEU A 47 -15.76 15.66 8.17
N HIS A 48 -16.63 16.15 9.06
CA HIS A 48 -17.45 17.35 8.84
C HIS A 48 -16.78 18.64 9.36
N MET A 49 -15.47 18.64 9.62
CA MET A 49 -14.70 19.82 10.04
C MET A 49 -15.10 20.43 11.40
N LYS A 50 -15.80 19.68 12.24
CA LYS A 50 -16.26 20.12 13.55
C LYS A 50 -15.25 19.87 14.67
N GLU A 51 -14.56 18.71 14.70
CA GLU A 51 -13.78 18.30 15.89
C GLU A 51 -12.52 17.44 15.63
N CYS A 52 -11.79 17.62 14.53
CA CYS A 52 -10.63 16.76 14.19
C CYS A 52 -9.47 16.69 15.20
N ASN A 53 -9.34 17.68 16.07
CA ASN A 53 -8.14 17.87 16.89
C ASN A 53 -8.38 17.78 18.41
N LYS A 54 -9.55 17.30 18.84
CA LYS A 54 -9.92 17.33 20.27
C LYS A 54 -9.29 16.21 21.10
N PHE A 55 -8.80 15.14 20.47
CA PHE A 55 -8.35 13.92 21.17
C PHE A 55 -6.91 13.49 20.86
N ASN A 56 -6.26 14.04 19.83
CA ASN A 56 -4.87 13.71 19.51
C ASN A 56 -3.92 14.73 20.11
N THR A 57 -3.19 14.30 21.14
CA THR A 57 -2.13 15.10 21.78
C THR A 57 -0.86 15.19 20.93
N LYS A 58 -0.74 14.35 19.88
CA LYS A 58 0.38 14.35 18.94
C LYS A 58 -0.10 14.67 17.52
N PRO A 59 0.59 15.56 16.78
CA PRO A 59 0.23 15.86 15.42
C PRO A 59 0.48 14.66 14.49
N ILE A 60 -0.51 14.27 13.70
CA ILE A 60 -0.39 13.16 12.73
C ILE A 60 0.27 13.69 11.45
N THR A 61 1.44 13.13 11.12
CA THR A 61 2.24 13.52 9.96
C THR A 61 2.43 12.40 8.94
N SER A 62 1.97 11.20 9.26
CA SER A 62 2.04 10.03 8.38
C SER A 62 0.97 9.02 8.76
N PHE A 63 0.66 8.13 7.83
CA PHE A 63 -0.34 7.09 7.96
C PHE A 63 -0.02 5.97 6.95
N ALA A 64 -0.19 4.70 7.33
CA ALA A 64 0.01 3.58 6.41
C ALA A 64 -0.93 2.41 6.75
N VAL A 65 -1.41 1.69 5.74
CA VAL A 65 -2.37 0.58 5.87
C VAL A 65 -1.98 -0.59 4.99
N ASN A 66 -2.05 -1.79 5.55
CA ASN A 66 -2.01 -3.03 4.79
C ASN A 66 -3.44 -3.42 4.39
N CYS A 67 -3.89 -2.96 3.22
CA CYS A 67 -5.29 -3.04 2.81
C CYS A 67 -5.73 -4.51 2.66
N GLY A 68 -6.78 -4.89 3.38
CA GLY A 68 -7.27 -6.27 3.39
C GLY A 68 -6.40 -7.27 4.16
N GLY A 69 -5.35 -6.81 4.83
CA GLY A 69 -4.39 -7.64 5.57
C GLY A 69 -4.22 -7.22 7.02
N LYS A 70 -3.51 -8.07 7.78
CA LYS A 70 -3.13 -7.76 9.16
C LYS A 70 -2.02 -6.71 9.21
N GLN A 71 -1.81 -6.11 10.39
CA GLN A 71 -0.68 -5.20 10.59
C GLN A 71 0.64 -5.83 10.13
N ARG A 72 1.44 -5.05 9.39
CA ARG A 72 2.77 -5.44 8.91
C ARG A 72 3.79 -4.36 9.23
N ILE A 73 5.05 -4.74 9.39
CA ILE A 73 6.16 -3.81 9.59
C ILE A 73 7.10 -3.98 8.40
N SER A 74 7.21 -2.94 7.57
CA SER A 74 8.26 -2.88 6.56
C SER A 74 9.59 -2.68 7.28
N SER A 75 10.53 -3.59 7.06
CA SER A 75 11.84 -3.57 7.70
C SER A 75 12.89 -3.24 6.65
N ASP A 76 13.15 -1.95 6.41
CA ASP A 76 14.27 -1.33 5.63
C ASP A 76 13.75 -0.26 4.63
N PRO A 77 14.28 1.00 4.60
CA PRO A 77 15.37 1.58 5.41
C PRO A 77 14.93 2.24 6.71
N LEU A 78 13.64 2.47 6.89
CA LEU A 78 13.05 2.97 8.13
C LEU A 78 11.81 2.13 8.44
N PRO A 79 11.65 1.64 9.67
CA PRO A 79 10.51 0.81 10.01
C PRO A 79 9.20 1.60 9.85
N ILE A 80 8.34 1.12 8.96
CA ILE A 80 7.00 1.67 8.74
C ILE A 80 6.00 0.59 9.16
N THR A 81 5.17 0.92 10.14
CA THR A 81 4.03 0.09 10.51
C THR A 81 2.87 0.40 9.56
N PHE A 82 2.41 -0.62 8.84
CA PHE A 82 1.20 -0.61 8.06
C PHE A 82 0.08 -1.19 8.91
N ASP A 83 -0.95 -0.40 9.20
CA ASP A 83 -2.06 -0.78 10.07
C ASP A 83 -2.92 -1.91 9.48
N ASP A 84 -3.61 -2.62 10.37
CA ASP A 84 -4.58 -3.68 10.03
C ASP A 84 -5.79 -3.12 9.27
N ASP A 85 -6.21 -3.81 8.22
CA ASP A 85 -7.45 -3.53 7.51
C ASP A 85 -8.20 -4.82 7.15
N THR A 86 -8.48 -5.64 8.16
CA THR A 86 -9.19 -6.92 8.01
C THR A 86 -10.70 -6.84 8.23
N SER A 87 -11.22 -5.66 8.55
CA SER A 87 -12.62 -5.44 8.90
C SER A 87 -13.60 -5.88 7.81
N ILE A 88 -14.64 -6.61 8.20
CA ILE A 88 -15.73 -7.06 7.34
C ILE A 88 -16.78 -5.96 7.26
N LEU A 89 -16.98 -5.40 6.06
CA LEU A 89 -17.80 -4.19 5.87
C LEU A 89 -19.14 -4.46 5.15
N GLY A 90 -19.37 -5.70 4.70
CA GLY A 90 -20.58 -6.08 3.96
C GLY A 90 -20.79 -5.22 2.71
N ALA A 91 -22.04 -5.11 2.25
CA ALA A 91 -22.37 -4.42 1.01
C ALA A 91 -22.17 -2.89 1.07
N ALA A 92 -22.35 -2.30 2.25
CA ALA A 92 -22.15 -0.88 2.48
C ALA A 92 -21.81 -0.66 3.95
N GLY A 93 -20.55 -0.35 4.23
CA GLY A 93 -20.07 -0.20 5.60
C GLY A 93 -18.75 0.54 5.65
N PHE A 94 -18.37 0.93 6.86
CA PHE A 94 -17.11 1.60 7.11
C PHE A 94 -16.51 1.09 8.41
N HIS A 95 -15.20 1.25 8.55
CA HIS A 95 -14.48 0.93 9.77
C HIS A 95 -13.52 2.07 10.12
N VAL A 96 -13.39 2.28 11.42
CA VAL A 96 -12.52 3.27 12.04
C VAL A 96 -11.41 2.51 12.73
N ASN A 97 -10.16 2.86 12.46
CA ASN A 97 -9.03 2.21 13.11
C ASN A 97 -8.98 2.53 14.62
N THR A 98 -8.31 1.67 15.38
CA THR A 98 -8.20 1.78 16.84
C THR A 98 -7.68 3.15 17.31
N ASP A 99 -6.70 3.71 16.60
CA ASP A 99 -6.07 4.98 16.97
C ASP A 99 -6.84 6.22 16.47
N ARG A 100 -7.96 6.01 15.77
CA ARG A 100 -8.84 7.07 15.23
C ARG A 100 -8.11 8.07 14.33
N GLN A 101 -7.19 7.55 13.51
CA GLN A 101 -6.37 8.30 12.57
C GLN A 101 -6.85 8.11 11.13
N TRP A 102 -7.61 7.05 10.85
CA TRP A 102 -8.11 6.78 9.52
C TRP A 102 -9.39 5.95 9.50
N ILE A 103 -10.05 5.99 8.35
CA ILE A 103 -11.33 5.36 8.06
C ILE A 103 -11.23 4.67 6.71
N VAL A 104 -11.77 3.47 6.62
CA VAL A 104 -12.09 2.82 5.35
C VAL A 104 -13.61 2.79 5.19
N SER A 105 -14.08 3.15 4.00
CA SER A 105 -15.47 3.03 3.55
C SER A 105 -15.52 2.10 2.34
N HIS A 106 -16.42 1.13 2.40
CA HIS A 106 -16.64 0.13 1.36
C HIS A 106 -18.10 0.20 0.88
N VAL A 107 -18.26 0.15 -0.44
CA VAL A 107 -19.56 0.11 -1.11
C VAL A 107 -19.47 -0.86 -2.26
N GLY A 108 -20.28 -1.91 -2.24
CA GLY A 108 -20.34 -2.87 -3.33
C GLY A 108 -21.24 -4.04 -3.01
N SER A 109 -22.20 -4.32 -3.89
CA SER A 109 -22.94 -5.57 -3.92
C SER A 109 -23.07 -5.97 -5.37
N ASP A 110 -22.68 -7.19 -5.70
CA ASP A 110 -22.89 -7.75 -7.02
C ASP A 110 -24.40 -7.93 -7.25
N PRO A 111 -24.94 -7.43 -8.38
CA PRO A 111 -26.39 -7.41 -8.61
C PRO A 111 -26.97 -8.78 -8.97
N PHE A 112 -26.14 -9.75 -9.36
CA PHE A 112 -26.59 -11.08 -9.78
C PHE A 112 -26.65 -12.04 -8.59
N THR A 113 -25.65 -11.98 -7.71
CA THR A 113 -25.57 -12.84 -6.52
C THR A 113 -26.16 -12.22 -5.26
N ASN A 114 -26.42 -10.91 -5.24
CA ASN A 114 -26.65 -10.13 -4.01
C ASN A 114 -25.54 -10.32 -2.96
N SER A 115 -24.33 -10.68 -3.41
CA SER A 115 -23.15 -10.81 -2.57
C SER A 115 -22.41 -9.49 -2.49
N SER A 116 -21.92 -9.13 -1.30
CA SER A 116 -20.99 -8.01 -1.12
C SER A 116 -19.59 -8.25 -1.70
N GLY A 117 -19.38 -9.39 -2.35
CA GLY A 117 -18.04 -9.88 -2.70
C GLY A 117 -17.26 -10.27 -1.45
N PRO A 118 -15.98 -10.66 -1.60
CA PRO A 118 -15.16 -11.06 -0.47
C PRO A 118 -14.72 -9.86 0.38
N GLY A 119 -14.72 -8.64 -0.17
CA GLY A 119 -14.27 -7.40 0.47
C GLY A 119 -12.76 -7.33 0.70
N THR A 120 -12.12 -8.46 1.01
CA THR A 120 -10.67 -8.63 1.09
C THR A 120 -10.28 -9.90 0.34
N ILE A 121 -9.09 -9.91 -0.25
CA ILE A 121 -8.57 -11.06 -0.99
C ILE A 121 -7.12 -11.30 -0.60
N SER A 122 -6.67 -12.54 -0.78
CA SER A 122 -5.28 -12.93 -0.57
C SER A 122 -4.79 -13.89 -1.64
N THR A 123 -3.48 -13.98 -1.80
CA THR A 123 -2.81 -14.93 -2.68
C THR A 123 -1.70 -15.67 -1.93
N THR A 124 -1.41 -16.88 -2.38
CA THR A 124 -0.24 -17.67 -1.96
C THR A 124 0.88 -17.64 -3.01
N GLN A 125 0.69 -16.92 -4.12
CA GLN A 125 1.70 -16.77 -5.14
C GLN A 125 2.83 -15.88 -4.65
N VAL A 126 4.05 -16.23 -5.04
CA VAL A 126 5.24 -15.44 -4.71
C VAL A 126 5.22 -14.12 -5.48
N ILE A 127 5.22 -13.01 -4.75
CA ILE A 127 5.36 -11.67 -5.33
C ILE A 127 6.86 -11.36 -5.50
N LEU A 128 7.27 -11.07 -6.74
CA LEU A 128 8.65 -10.75 -7.09
C LEU A 128 8.79 -9.27 -7.48
N GLY A 129 10.00 -8.72 -7.40
CA GLY A 129 10.29 -7.34 -7.84
C GLY A 129 9.93 -6.26 -6.81
N THR A 130 9.85 -6.63 -5.53
CA THR A 130 9.64 -5.72 -4.40
C THR A 130 10.41 -6.24 -3.18
N ASP A 131 10.91 -5.33 -2.36
CA ASP A 131 11.53 -5.65 -1.07
C ASP A 131 10.49 -5.88 0.05
N MET A 132 9.20 -5.69 -0.27
CA MET A 132 8.07 -5.86 0.65
C MET A 132 6.99 -6.76 0.04
N PRO A 133 7.28 -8.05 -0.25
CA PRO A 133 6.31 -8.95 -0.89
C PRO A 133 5.02 -9.10 -0.07
N ASP A 134 5.14 -9.19 1.26
CA ASP A 134 4.04 -9.34 2.21
C ASP A 134 2.92 -8.28 2.06
N LEU A 135 3.24 -7.06 1.59
CA LEU A 135 2.25 -5.99 1.40
C LEU A 135 1.37 -6.20 0.17
N TYR A 136 1.76 -7.09 -0.76
CA TYR A 136 1.05 -7.36 -2.00
C TYR A 136 0.34 -8.73 -1.99
N GLU A 137 0.55 -9.53 -0.93
CA GLU A 137 -0.13 -10.81 -0.74
C GLU A 137 -1.61 -10.65 -0.41
N THR A 138 -2.01 -9.50 0.13
CA THR A 138 -3.39 -9.16 0.46
C THR A 138 -3.83 -7.87 -0.25
N ALA A 139 -5.13 -7.74 -0.48
CA ALA A 139 -5.72 -6.50 -0.96
C ALA A 139 -7.15 -6.32 -0.44
N ARG A 140 -7.57 -5.07 -0.28
CA ARG A 140 -8.99 -4.73 -0.16
C ARG A 140 -9.56 -4.52 -1.56
N THR A 141 -10.73 -5.09 -1.81
CA THR A 141 -11.43 -4.99 -3.10
C THR A 141 -12.89 -4.60 -2.88
N SER A 142 -13.51 -4.04 -3.91
CA SER A 142 -14.95 -3.79 -3.90
C SER A 142 -15.54 -3.86 -5.30
N THR A 143 -16.81 -4.22 -5.43
CA THR A 143 -17.51 -4.21 -6.73
C THR A 143 -17.92 -2.81 -7.19
N SER A 144 -17.98 -1.83 -6.28
CA SER A 144 -18.29 -0.44 -6.64
C SER A 144 -17.19 0.52 -6.21
N ALA A 145 -16.98 0.75 -4.90
CA ALA A 145 -16.04 1.76 -4.45
C ALA A 145 -15.38 1.46 -3.10
N LEU A 146 -14.15 1.96 -2.97
CA LEU A 146 -13.37 2.03 -1.74
C LEU A 146 -13.01 3.50 -1.49
N SER A 147 -13.17 3.96 -0.26
CA SER A 147 -12.66 5.27 0.14
C SER A 147 -11.85 5.16 1.41
N TYR A 148 -10.67 5.77 1.43
CA TYR A 148 -9.86 5.90 2.62
C TYR A 148 -9.75 7.37 3.00
N TYR A 149 -9.96 7.66 4.28
CA TYR A 149 -9.82 8.99 4.85
C TYR A 149 -8.76 8.93 5.94
N ALA A 150 -7.71 9.73 5.81
CA ALA A 150 -6.83 10.03 6.94
C ALA A 150 -7.32 11.32 7.60
N VAL A 151 -7.45 11.32 8.92
CA VAL A 151 -8.07 12.39 9.70
C VAL A 151 -7.10 12.96 10.73
N GLY A 152 -7.32 14.20 11.15
CA GLY A 152 -6.45 14.86 12.14
C GLY A 152 -5.02 15.11 11.63
N LEU A 153 -4.84 15.13 10.31
CA LEU A 153 -3.55 15.48 9.71
C LEU A 153 -3.26 16.97 9.95
N LEU A 154 -1.99 17.28 10.19
CA LEU A 154 -1.57 18.67 10.13
C LEU A 154 -1.69 19.21 8.70
N ASN A 155 -2.20 20.43 8.52
CA ASN A 155 -2.23 21.06 7.21
C ASN A 155 -0.82 21.17 6.60
N GLY A 156 -0.70 20.91 5.30
CA GLY A 156 0.56 20.93 4.57
C GLY A 156 0.59 19.99 3.37
N LYS A 157 1.78 19.85 2.79
CA LYS A 157 2.02 18.92 1.67
C LYS A 157 2.27 17.51 2.17
N TYR A 158 1.72 16.55 1.45
CA TYR A 158 1.88 15.12 1.70
C TYR A 158 2.17 14.39 0.40
N THR A 159 2.96 13.32 0.50
CA THR A 159 3.14 12.32 -0.54
C THR A 159 2.24 11.14 -0.23
N VAL A 160 1.37 10.80 -1.18
CA VAL A 160 0.51 9.62 -1.15
C VAL A 160 1.13 8.55 -2.04
N GLN A 161 1.30 7.35 -1.51
CA GLN A 161 1.69 6.16 -2.24
C GLN A 161 0.58 5.13 -2.15
N LEU A 162 0.10 4.68 -3.31
CA LEU A 162 -0.88 3.61 -3.45
C LEU A 162 -0.17 2.40 -4.05
N PHE A 163 -0.25 1.26 -3.39
CA PHE A 163 0.43 0.03 -3.79
C PHE A 163 -0.58 -0.97 -4.34
N PHE A 164 -0.22 -1.59 -5.47
CA PHE A 164 -1.10 -2.47 -6.22
C PHE A 164 -0.37 -3.72 -6.70
N ALA A 165 -1.05 -4.85 -6.66
CA ALA A 165 -0.77 -6.03 -7.47
C ALA A 165 -2.09 -6.66 -7.89
N GLU A 166 -2.24 -7.04 -9.16
CA GLU A 166 -3.39 -7.84 -9.58
C GLU A 166 -3.11 -9.28 -9.17
N ILE A 167 -3.87 -9.75 -8.18
CA ILE A 167 -3.71 -11.08 -7.56
C ILE A 167 -4.95 -11.95 -7.72
N LEU A 168 -5.97 -11.48 -8.44
CA LEU A 168 -7.22 -12.19 -8.65
C LEU A 168 -7.53 -12.48 -10.13
N ILE A 169 -7.51 -11.45 -10.99
CA ILE A 169 -7.86 -11.58 -12.40
C ILE A 169 -6.60 -11.85 -13.23
N ASP A 170 -6.27 -13.12 -13.40
CA ASP A 170 -5.19 -13.53 -14.29
C ASP A 170 -5.67 -13.63 -15.74
N SER A 171 -5.32 -12.64 -16.56
CA SER A 171 -5.63 -12.64 -17.98
C SER A 171 -5.02 -13.84 -18.74
N GLN A 172 -3.88 -14.39 -18.30
CA GLN A 172 -3.21 -15.50 -19.00
C GLN A 172 -3.98 -16.82 -18.84
N LEU A 173 -4.50 -17.07 -17.63
CA LEU A 173 -5.32 -18.26 -17.36
C LEU A 173 -6.71 -18.21 -18.00
N ASN A 174 -7.15 -17.01 -18.40
CA ASN A 174 -8.48 -16.77 -18.95
C ASN A 174 -8.45 -16.50 -20.47
N ASN A 175 -7.57 -17.16 -21.23
CA ASN A 175 -7.44 -16.97 -22.70
C ASN A 175 -7.22 -15.51 -23.13
N GLY A 176 -6.56 -14.69 -22.32
CA GLY A 176 -6.37 -13.26 -22.55
C GLY A 176 -7.62 -12.40 -22.25
N THR A 177 -8.68 -13.00 -21.71
CA THR A 177 -9.91 -12.32 -21.30
C THR A 177 -9.89 -12.04 -19.80
N GLY A 178 -10.45 -10.91 -19.36
CA GLY A 178 -10.36 -10.46 -17.97
C GLY A 178 -9.45 -9.26 -17.81
N ARG A 179 -10.04 -8.11 -17.48
CA ARG A 179 -9.32 -6.88 -17.15
C ARG A 179 -10.02 -6.18 -16.00
N ARG A 180 -9.26 -5.85 -14.95
CA ARG A 180 -9.72 -4.94 -13.90
C ARG A 180 -9.44 -3.51 -14.33
N LEU A 181 -10.48 -2.68 -14.37
CA LEU A 181 -10.37 -1.26 -14.66
C LEU A 181 -11.14 -0.47 -13.60
N PHE A 182 -10.50 0.52 -12.99
CA PHE A 182 -11.14 1.42 -12.04
C PHE A 182 -10.49 2.80 -12.07
N ASN A 183 -11.17 3.79 -11.52
CA ASN A 183 -10.68 5.15 -11.41
C ASN A 183 -10.11 5.39 -10.02
N ILE A 184 -9.16 6.33 -9.92
CA ILE A 184 -8.53 6.75 -8.68
C ILE A 184 -8.61 8.26 -8.57
N ASP A 185 -9.22 8.74 -7.49
CA ASP A 185 -9.22 10.13 -7.09
C ASP A 185 -8.46 10.32 -5.78
N ILE A 186 -7.72 11.41 -5.66
CA ILE A 186 -7.09 11.85 -4.41
C ILE A 186 -7.42 13.32 -4.22
N GLN A 187 -7.91 13.71 -3.04
CA GLN A 187 -8.42 15.06 -2.76
C GLN A 187 -9.41 15.54 -3.83
N ASP A 188 -10.38 14.69 -4.18
CA ASP A 188 -11.43 14.95 -5.17
C ASP A 188 -10.93 15.22 -6.61
N GLN A 189 -9.65 14.96 -6.90
CA GLN A 189 -9.07 15.06 -8.24
C GLN A 189 -8.81 13.67 -8.82
N ASN A 190 -9.34 13.40 -10.02
CA ASN A 190 -9.03 12.16 -10.73
C ASN A 190 -7.58 12.15 -11.20
N ILE A 191 -6.78 11.23 -10.66
CA ILE A 191 -5.36 11.09 -10.98
C ILE A 191 -5.09 9.96 -11.97
N LYS A 192 -5.97 8.96 -12.02
CA LYS A 192 -5.94 7.86 -12.98
C LYS A 192 -7.37 7.47 -13.33
N ARG A 193 -7.63 7.35 -14.63
CA ARG A 193 -8.88 6.83 -15.19
C ARG A 193 -8.60 5.49 -15.85
N ASP A 194 -9.51 4.53 -15.71
CA ASP A 194 -9.38 3.17 -16.25
C ASP A 194 -8.02 2.53 -15.92
N PHE A 195 -7.60 2.68 -14.66
CA PHE A 195 -6.35 2.12 -14.18
C PHE A 195 -6.38 0.60 -14.28
N ASP A 196 -5.41 0.05 -14.99
CA ASP A 196 -5.19 -1.37 -15.23
C ASP A 196 -3.89 -1.79 -14.54
N ILE A 197 -4.01 -2.46 -13.39
CA ILE A 197 -2.86 -2.85 -12.56
C ILE A 197 -1.93 -3.78 -13.34
N THR A 198 -2.49 -4.79 -14.03
CA THR A 198 -1.73 -5.78 -14.80
C THR A 198 -0.92 -5.10 -15.91
N LYS A 199 -1.51 -4.12 -16.60
CA LYS A 199 -0.83 -3.36 -17.65
C LYS A 199 0.31 -2.51 -17.08
N GLU A 200 0.06 -1.82 -15.97
CA GLU A 200 1.02 -0.89 -15.35
C GLU A 200 2.16 -1.63 -14.63
N ALA A 201 1.90 -2.83 -14.10
CA ALA A 201 2.90 -3.70 -13.47
C ALA A 201 3.64 -4.60 -14.48
N GLY A 202 3.19 -4.64 -15.74
CA GLY A 202 3.75 -5.50 -16.79
C GLY A 202 3.48 -6.99 -16.58
N GLY A 203 2.38 -7.34 -15.92
CA GLY A 203 1.95 -8.73 -15.71
C GLY A 203 1.13 -8.95 -14.44
N PHE A 204 0.48 -10.12 -14.37
CA PHE A 204 -0.24 -10.59 -13.19
C PHE A 204 0.74 -10.87 -12.04
N GLY A 205 0.31 -10.64 -10.79
CA GLY A 205 1.13 -10.89 -9.59
C GLY A 205 2.36 -9.98 -9.44
N ARG A 206 2.47 -8.92 -10.25
CA ARG A 206 3.60 -7.98 -10.19
C ARG A 206 3.22 -6.72 -9.40
N PRO A 207 4.12 -6.22 -8.55
CA PRO A 207 3.90 -5.00 -7.80
C PRO A 207 4.02 -3.77 -8.71
N THR A 208 3.18 -2.78 -8.48
CA THR A 208 3.29 -1.43 -9.03
C THR A 208 2.78 -0.42 -8.02
N ASN A 209 3.21 0.84 -8.14
CA ASN A 209 2.77 1.90 -7.26
C ASN A 209 2.44 3.19 -8.01
N ILE A 210 1.56 3.99 -7.39
CA ILE A 210 1.30 5.36 -7.80
C ILE A 210 1.77 6.26 -6.67
N THR A 211 2.61 7.23 -6.99
CA THR A 211 3.04 8.28 -6.04
C THR A 211 2.47 9.63 -6.49
N ARG A 212 1.80 10.35 -5.59
CA ARG A 212 1.23 11.67 -5.86
C ARG A 212 1.43 12.62 -4.67
N GLU A 213 1.92 13.82 -4.96
CA GLU A 213 1.91 14.91 -3.98
C GLU A 213 0.54 15.59 -3.94
N VAL A 214 0.05 15.88 -2.74
CA VAL A 214 -1.20 16.59 -2.49
C VAL A 214 -1.05 17.58 -1.34
N THR A 215 -1.94 18.56 -1.31
CA THR A 215 -2.07 19.50 -0.19
C THR A 215 -3.28 19.11 0.66
N VAL A 216 -3.07 19.08 1.97
CA VAL A 216 -4.12 18.94 2.99
C VAL A 216 -4.29 20.30 3.66
N ASP A 217 -5.48 20.87 3.61
CA ASP A 217 -5.83 22.19 4.14
C ASP A 217 -6.94 22.14 5.21
N ASN A 218 -7.55 20.97 5.39
CA ASN A 218 -8.70 20.76 6.23
C ASN A 218 -8.51 19.59 7.21
N SER A 219 -7.25 19.23 7.51
CA SER A 219 -6.88 18.08 8.34
C SER A 219 -7.41 16.71 7.87
N VAL A 220 -7.98 16.61 6.68
CA VAL A 220 -8.50 15.36 6.10
C VAL A 220 -7.83 15.13 4.75
N LEU A 221 -7.33 13.91 4.55
CA LEU A 221 -6.89 13.44 3.23
C LEU A 221 -7.83 12.35 2.76
N LYS A 222 -8.33 12.49 1.54
CA LYS A 222 -9.30 11.61 0.91
C LYS A 222 -8.70 10.88 -0.28
N ILE A 223 -8.83 9.56 -0.30
CA ILE A 223 -8.48 8.67 -1.42
C ILE A 223 -9.76 7.92 -1.80
N HIS A 224 -10.10 7.91 -3.08
CA HIS A 224 -11.29 7.23 -3.59
C HIS A 224 -10.92 6.38 -4.79
N LEU A 225 -11.26 5.10 -4.74
CA LEU A 225 -11.08 4.16 -5.83
C LEU A 225 -12.46 3.65 -6.20
N TYR A 226 -12.85 3.74 -7.47
CA TYR A 226 -14.21 3.39 -7.87
C TYR A 226 -14.28 2.78 -9.25
N TRP A 227 -15.23 1.87 -9.40
CA TRP A 227 -15.57 1.25 -10.66
C TRP A 227 -16.51 2.14 -11.46
N SER A 228 -16.16 2.41 -12.72
CA SER A 228 -16.96 3.22 -13.63
C SER A 228 -17.75 2.39 -14.65
N GLY A 229 -17.93 1.08 -14.40
CA GLY A 229 -18.66 0.17 -15.29
C GLY A 229 -17.82 -0.43 -16.42
N ARG A 230 -16.50 -0.30 -16.38
CA ARG A 230 -15.59 -0.81 -17.43
C ARG A 230 -14.75 -2.00 -16.97
N GLY A 231 -14.22 -2.75 -17.94
CA GLY A 231 -13.46 -3.97 -17.65
C GLY A 231 -14.37 -5.19 -17.57
N THR A 232 -13.97 -6.19 -16.80
CA THR A 232 -14.66 -7.48 -16.71
C THR A 232 -15.37 -7.61 -15.38
N CYS A 233 -16.68 -7.92 -15.38
CA CYS A 233 -17.51 -8.08 -14.18
C CYS A 233 -17.43 -9.45 -13.51
N CYS A 234 -17.04 -10.47 -14.25
CA CYS A 234 -17.52 -11.82 -13.94
C CYS A 234 -16.43 -12.88 -14.10
N ILE A 235 -15.17 -12.45 -14.05
CA ILE A 235 -13.99 -13.31 -14.12
C ILE A 235 -13.10 -12.99 -12.92
N PRO A 236 -12.66 -13.99 -12.12
CA PRO A 236 -13.01 -15.42 -12.26
C PRO A 236 -14.43 -15.78 -11.76
N TYR A 237 -15.12 -14.86 -11.09
CA TYR A 237 -16.50 -15.05 -10.61
C TYR A 237 -17.26 -13.72 -10.56
N GLU A 238 -18.58 -13.77 -10.36
CA GLU A 238 -19.46 -12.59 -10.23
C GLU A 238 -19.08 -11.76 -8.98
N GLY A 239 -18.67 -10.52 -9.19
CA GLY A 239 -18.19 -9.65 -8.10
C GLY A 239 -16.67 -9.56 -7.97
N ALA A 240 -15.91 -10.17 -8.89
CA ALA A 240 -14.45 -10.06 -8.90
C ALA A 240 -13.91 -8.70 -9.41
N TYR A 241 -14.78 -7.80 -9.89
CA TYR A 241 -14.45 -6.52 -10.52
C TYR A 241 -14.27 -5.37 -9.54
N GLY A 242 -14.10 -4.17 -10.09
CA GLY A 242 -13.99 -2.93 -9.36
C GLY A 242 -12.60 -2.65 -8.78
N PRO A 243 -12.47 -1.69 -7.86
CA PRO A 243 -11.17 -1.29 -7.31
C PRO A 243 -10.52 -2.39 -6.46
N LEU A 244 -9.19 -2.44 -6.53
CA LEU A 244 -8.32 -3.28 -5.70
C LEU A 244 -7.14 -2.42 -5.25
N VAL A 245 -6.78 -2.47 -3.96
CA VAL A 245 -5.59 -1.81 -3.41
C VAL A 245 -4.94 -2.70 -2.36
N SER A 246 -3.61 -2.84 -2.43
CA SER A 246 -2.83 -3.72 -1.55
C SER A 246 -2.33 -2.99 -0.30
N ALA A 247 -1.87 -1.75 -0.47
CA ALA A 247 -1.49 -0.90 0.65
C ALA A 247 -1.61 0.58 0.31
N ILE A 248 -1.68 1.41 1.36
CA ILE A 248 -1.67 2.86 1.27
C ILE A 248 -0.61 3.40 2.21
N ARG A 249 0.14 4.41 1.78
CA ARG A 249 1.05 5.17 2.64
C ARG A 249 0.93 6.66 2.35
N VAL A 250 0.86 7.45 3.39
CA VAL A 250 0.79 8.90 3.37
C VAL A 250 1.87 9.42 4.32
N PHE A 251 2.70 10.35 3.87
CA PHE A 251 3.73 10.95 4.70
C PHE A 251 4.07 12.34 4.20
N ARG A 252 4.61 13.19 5.08
CA ARG A 252 5.15 14.48 4.64
C ARG A 252 6.47 14.26 3.91
N PRO A 253 6.70 14.92 2.76
CA PRO A 253 8.02 14.91 2.15
C PRO A 253 9.03 15.49 3.14
N GLU A 254 10.17 14.81 3.29
CA GLU A 254 11.27 15.35 4.09
C GLU A 254 11.71 16.67 3.48
N LYS A 255 11.90 17.70 4.32
CA LYS A 255 12.56 18.92 3.85
C LYS A 255 13.97 18.53 3.40
N PRO A 256 14.47 19.02 2.25
CA PRO A 256 15.87 18.81 1.91
C PRO A 256 16.72 19.34 3.06
N ASN A 257 17.45 18.44 3.71
CA ASN A 257 18.43 18.81 4.72
C ASN A 257 19.54 19.57 3.98
N ASN A 258 19.56 20.90 4.12
CA ASN A 258 20.70 21.73 3.72
C ASN A 258 21.91 21.54 4.67
N SER A 259 21.87 20.52 5.52
CA SER A 259 22.98 20.13 6.38
C SER A 259 23.93 19.24 5.56
N PRO A 260 25.25 19.56 5.51
CA PRO A 260 26.23 18.68 4.90
C PRO A 260 26.10 17.27 5.50
N PRO A 261 26.27 16.19 4.70
CA PRO A 261 26.26 14.85 5.24
C PRO A 261 27.27 14.77 6.40
N PRO A 262 26.90 14.23 7.57
CA PRO A 262 27.86 14.02 8.63
C PRO A 262 28.99 13.15 8.08
N ALA A 263 30.23 13.62 8.24
CA ALA A 263 31.42 12.90 7.81
C ALA A 263 31.35 11.47 8.36
N ARG A 264 31.43 10.48 7.46
CA ARG A 264 31.45 9.07 7.83
C ARG A 264 32.53 8.88 8.92
N PRO A 265 32.23 8.24 10.06
CA PRO A 265 33.28 7.87 10.99
C PRO A 265 34.24 6.96 10.23
N VAL A 266 35.50 7.38 10.14
CA VAL A 266 36.56 6.49 9.67
C VAL A 266 36.64 5.37 10.70
N SER A 267 36.07 4.22 10.35
CA SER A 267 36.24 3.00 11.13
C SER A 267 37.73 2.67 11.12
N ALA A 268 38.35 2.69 12.31
CA ALA A 268 39.68 2.15 12.51
C ALA A 268 39.72 0.70 11.99
N PRO A 269 40.78 0.29 11.27
CA PRO A 269 40.83 -1.03 10.65
C PRO A 269 40.77 -2.10 11.74
N SER A 270 39.79 -3.00 11.64
CA SER A 270 39.69 -4.17 12.51
C SER A 270 40.80 -5.17 12.14
N ASN A 271 41.29 -5.91 13.13
CA ASN A 271 42.43 -6.83 12.98
C ASN A 271 42.22 -7.98 11.97
N ASP A 272 41.02 -8.14 11.40
CA ASP A 272 40.73 -9.14 10.35
C ASP A 272 41.32 -8.77 8.98
N ASP A 273 41.56 -7.48 8.70
CA ASP A 273 42.17 -7.06 7.42
C ASP A 273 43.66 -7.45 7.32
N LYS A 274 44.35 -7.66 8.45
CA LYS A 274 45.73 -8.19 8.45
C LYS A 274 45.80 -9.65 8.01
N ARG A 275 44.74 -10.45 8.22
CA ARG A 275 44.74 -11.88 7.87
C ARG A 275 44.47 -12.10 6.39
N ARG A 276 43.69 -11.24 5.73
CA ARG A 276 43.44 -11.28 4.28
C ARG A 276 44.67 -10.92 3.46
N GLY A 277 45.51 -10.00 3.93
CA GLY A 277 46.77 -9.62 3.27
C GLY A 277 47.85 -10.71 3.28
N VAL A 278 47.92 -11.53 4.34
CA VAL A 278 48.91 -12.62 4.45
C VAL A 278 48.55 -13.81 3.54
N VAL A 279 47.26 -14.13 3.39
CA VAL A 279 46.81 -15.25 2.53
C VAL A 279 46.98 -14.94 1.04
N ALA A 280 46.77 -13.68 0.62
CA ALA A 280 47.03 -13.26 -0.76
C ALA A 280 48.53 -13.27 -1.11
N GLY A 281 49.41 -12.95 -0.16
CA GLY A 281 50.87 -13.00 -0.36
C GLY A 281 51.44 -14.41 -0.55
N ILE A 282 50.90 -15.40 0.17
CA ILE A 282 51.34 -16.80 0.08
C ILE A 282 50.91 -17.42 -1.27
N ALA A 283 49.71 -17.10 -1.77
CA ALA A 283 49.24 -17.58 -3.07
C ALA A 283 50.09 -17.04 -4.25
N ALA A 284 50.50 -15.77 -4.19
CA ALA A 284 51.36 -15.18 -5.22
C ALA A 284 52.76 -15.78 -5.27
N LEU A 285 53.35 -16.13 -4.11
CA LEU A 285 54.66 -16.79 -4.02
C LEU A 285 54.64 -18.22 -4.58
N CYS A 286 53.56 -18.97 -4.37
CA CYS A 286 53.40 -20.31 -4.95
C CYS A 286 53.29 -20.28 -6.49
N ILE A 287 52.62 -19.27 -7.05
CA ILE A 287 52.47 -19.13 -8.51
C ILE A 287 53.81 -18.75 -9.16
N ALA A 288 54.56 -17.82 -8.57
CA ALA A 288 55.89 -17.45 -9.09
C ALA A 288 56.88 -18.62 -9.04
N GLY A 289 56.87 -19.42 -7.96
CA GLY A 289 57.72 -20.61 -7.84
C GLY A 289 57.45 -21.67 -8.92
N ALA A 290 56.19 -21.90 -9.29
CA ALA A 290 55.81 -22.86 -10.33
C ALA A 290 56.22 -22.42 -11.75
N VAL A 291 56.21 -21.10 -12.03
CA VAL A 291 56.65 -20.57 -13.33
C VAL A 291 58.17 -20.65 -13.47
N ILE A 292 58.91 -20.43 -12.39
CA ILE A 292 60.38 -20.54 -12.42
C ILE A 292 60.80 -22.00 -12.55
N SER A 293 60.19 -22.92 -11.81
CA SER A 293 60.53 -24.35 -11.90
C SER A 293 60.22 -24.95 -13.27
N SER A 294 59.07 -24.60 -13.87
CA SER A 294 58.73 -25.03 -15.24
C SER A 294 59.67 -24.46 -16.29
N SER A 295 60.14 -23.22 -16.12
CA SER A 295 61.11 -22.59 -17.03
C SER A 295 62.49 -23.26 -16.96
N VAL A 296 62.96 -23.63 -15.76
CA VAL A 296 64.22 -24.37 -15.58
C VAL A 296 64.13 -25.78 -16.17
N VAL A 297 63.01 -26.49 -15.94
CA VAL A 297 62.77 -27.80 -16.55
C VAL A 297 62.73 -27.70 -18.08
N TYR A 298 62.06 -26.69 -18.63
CA TYR A 298 62.02 -26.46 -20.07
C TYR A 298 63.40 -26.18 -20.67
N LEU A 299 64.20 -25.32 -20.04
CA LEU A 299 65.56 -25.03 -20.50
C LEU A 299 66.49 -26.23 -20.37
N TRP A 300 66.38 -27.01 -19.29
CA TRP A 300 67.14 -28.25 -19.11
C TRP A 300 66.77 -29.28 -20.17
N TRP A 301 65.48 -29.43 -20.48
CA TRP A 301 65.02 -30.34 -21.52
C TRP A 301 65.50 -29.91 -22.92
N LYS A 302 65.54 -28.60 -23.20
CA LYS A 302 66.10 -28.06 -24.43
C LYS A 302 67.60 -28.29 -24.57
N TRP A 303 68.35 -28.26 -23.46
CA TRP A 303 69.79 -28.50 -23.43
C TRP A 303 70.15 -29.99 -23.65
N VAL A 304 69.34 -30.91 -23.13
CA VAL A 304 69.53 -32.36 -23.32
C VAL A 304 69.13 -32.82 -24.73
N ALA A 305 68.31 -32.04 -25.44
CA ALA A 305 67.85 -32.35 -26.80
C ALA A 305 68.72 -31.75 -27.93
N MET A 306 69.87 -31.15 -27.60
CA MET A 306 70.90 -30.66 -28.54
C MET A 306 72.12 -31.57 -28.55
#